data_AF-A0A372MCY8-F1
#
_entry.id   AF-A0A372MCY8-F1
#
_cell.length_a   1.000
_cell.length_b   1.000
_cell.length_c   1.000
_cell.angle_alpha   90.00
_cell.angle_beta   90.00
_cell.angle_gamma   90.00
#
_symmetry.space_group_name_H-M   'P 1'
#
loop_
_entity.id
_entity.type
_entity.pdbx_description
1 polymer ?
#
loop_
_entity_poly.entity_id
_entity_poly.type
_entity_poly.pdbx_seq_one_letter_code
_entity_poly.pdbx_strand_id
1 'polypeptide(L)'
;MPKDHTKDTDETIRQRHLERIQLEIQRFQAKVAQNTRDSEQFMTLMEMEGAMSELRHSTQEIYSDMLSDTLQSIDEKPVVDKKKRSSGDSGSD
;
A
#
# COMPACT_ATOMS: atom_id res chain seq x y z
N MET A 1 10.46 19.47 -24.17
CA MET A 1 9.32 18.55 -23.97
C MET A 1 9.60 17.70 -22.75
N PRO A 2 8.80 17.76 -21.66
CA PRO A 2 8.90 16.77 -20.60
C PRO A 2 7.51 16.19 -20.30
N LYS A 3 7.23 15.01 -20.85
CA LYS A 3 6.10 14.16 -20.47
C LYS A 3 6.60 12.74 -20.65
N ASP A 4 7.09 12.11 -19.59
CA ASP A 4 7.15 10.63 -19.47
C ASP A 4 7.82 10.16 -18.16
N HIS A 5 8.72 10.93 -17.55
CA HIS A 5 9.47 10.44 -16.37
C HIS A 5 8.61 10.21 -15.10
N THR A 6 7.48 10.88 -14.96
CA THR A 6 6.59 10.74 -13.78
C THR A 6 5.82 9.42 -13.80
N LYS A 7 5.37 8.94 -14.96
CA LYS A 7 4.61 7.67 -15.05
C LYS A 7 5.46 6.46 -14.73
N ASP A 8 6.70 6.43 -15.21
CA ASP A 8 7.64 5.35 -14.93
C ASP A 8 8.00 5.28 -13.43
N THR A 9 8.03 6.44 -12.77
CA THR A 9 8.31 6.53 -11.32
C THR A 9 7.13 5.99 -10.50
N ASP A 10 5.91 6.39 -10.83
CA ASP A 10 4.70 5.94 -10.12
C ASP A 10 4.47 4.43 -10.29
N GLU A 11 4.70 3.90 -11.48
CA GLU A 11 4.59 2.46 -11.74
C GLU A 11 5.66 1.67 -10.97
N THR A 12 6.89 2.18 -10.91
CA THR A 12 7.98 1.58 -10.14
C THR A 12 7.67 1.53 -8.65
N ILE A 13 7.09 2.61 -8.10
CA ILE A 13 6.69 2.66 -6.68
C ILE A 13 5.57 1.66 -6.41
N ARG A 14 4.55 1.60 -7.27
CA ARG A 14 3.46 0.62 -7.13
C ARG A 14 3.97 -0.81 -7.18
N GLN A 15 4.85 -1.11 -8.15
CA GLN A 15 5.43 -2.44 -8.32
C GLN A 15 6.19 -2.87 -7.07
N ARG A 16 6.98 -1.97 -6.47
CA ARG A 16 7.70 -2.23 -5.21
C ARG A 16 6.73 -2.61 -4.07
N HIS A 17 5.61 -1.92 -3.93
CA HIS A 17 4.63 -2.24 -2.88
C HIS A 17 3.95 -3.59 -3.12
N LEU A 18 3.63 -3.93 -4.38
CA LEU A 18 3.08 -5.24 -4.73
C LEU A 18 4.06 -6.38 -4.42
N GLU A 19 5.34 -6.18 -4.70
CA GLU A 19 6.41 -7.13 -4.35
C GLU A 19 6.54 -7.31 -2.83
N ARG A 20 6.42 -6.23 -2.05
CA ARG A 20 6.40 -6.32 -0.57
C ARG A 20 5.22 -7.15 -0.08
N ILE A 21 4.02 -6.95 -0.62
CA ILE A 21 2.83 -7.76 -0.26
C ILE A 21 3.06 -9.23 -0.59
N GLN A 22 3.58 -9.54 -1.78
CA GLN A 22 3.88 -10.92 -2.17
C GLN A 22 4.91 -11.56 -1.24
N LEU A 23 5.94 -10.82 -0.83
CA LEU A 23 6.95 -11.32 0.10
C LEU A 23 6.34 -11.66 1.47
N GLU A 24 5.46 -10.82 2.01
CA GLU A 24 4.78 -11.12 3.29
C GLU A 24 3.87 -12.35 3.18
N ILE A 25 3.15 -12.51 2.06
CA ILE A 25 2.34 -13.71 1.80
C ILE A 25 3.24 -14.96 1.73
N GLN A 26 4.38 -14.89 1.04
CA GLN A 26 5.32 -16.02 0.94
C GLN A 26 5.92 -16.38 2.29
N ARG A 27 6.27 -15.40 3.12
CA ARG A 27 6.76 -15.62 4.49
C ARG A 27 5.72 -16.35 5.34
N PHE A 28 4.47 -15.91 5.29
CA PHE A 28 3.37 -16.59 5.97
C PHE A 28 3.20 -18.03 5.49
N GLN A 29 3.15 -18.25 4.17
CA GLN A 29 3.03 -19.60 3.59
C GLN A 29 4.18 -20.52 4.00
N ALA A 30 5.41 -20.02 4.01
CA ALA A 30 6.57 -20.77 4.47
C ALA A 30 6.47 -21.13 5.95
N LYS A 31 6.06 -20.18 6.81
CA LYS A 31 5.87 -20.41 8.25
C LYS A 31 4.79 -21.46 8.51
N VAL A 32 3.68 -21.43 7.78
CA VAL A 32 2.62 -22.46 7.90
C VAL A 32 3.11 -23.81 7.37
N ALA A 33 3.72 -23.85 6.19
CA ALA A 33 4.18 -25.10 5.58
C ALA A 33 5.27 -25.81 6.41
N GLN A 34 6.18 -25.06 7.02
CA GLN A 34 7.22 -25.63 7.89
C GLN A 34 6.61 -26.28 9.13
N ASN A 35 5.65 -25.62 9.77
CA ASN A 35 5.09 -26.05 11.04
C ASN A 35 3.81 -26.91 10.87
N THR A 36 3.50 -27.40 9.67
CA THR A 36 2.37 -28.34 9.45
C THR A 36 2.81 -29.68 8.86
N ARG A 37 4.10 -29.82 8.55
CA ARG A 37 4.69 -31.05 7.98
C ARG A 37 5.25 -32.01 9.01
N ASP A 38 5.52 -31.53 10.22
CA ASP A 38 6.04 -32.32 11.33
C ASP A 38 4.99 -32.35 12.45
N SER A 39 4.58 -33.56 12.86
CA SER A 39 3.59 -33.75 13.93
C SER A 39 4.11 -33.32 15.30
N GLU A 40 5.43 -33.35 15.52
CA GLU A 40 6.08 -32.89 16.76
C GLU A 40 6.22 -31.36 16.80
N GLN A 41 6.15 -30.69 15.64
CA GLN A 41 6.24 -29.23 15.49
C GLN A 41 4.96 -28.65 14.90
N PHE A 42 3.82 -29.34 15.09
CA PHE A 42 2.56 -28.93 14.52
C PHE A 42 2.12 -27.59 15.14
N MET A 43 1.95 -26.60 14.28
CA MET A 43 1.49 -25.26 14.64
C MET A 43 0.14 -25.35 15.33
N THR A 44 0.08 -24.84 16.55
CA THR A 44 -1.18 -24.68 17.28
C THR A 44 -2.07 -23.66 16.58
N LEU A 45 -3.38 -23.72 16.84
CA LEU A 45 -4.33 -22.71 16.34
C LEU A 45 -3.93 -21.29 16.76
N MET A 46 -3.42 -21.12 17.99
CA MET A 46 -2.97 -19.83 18.50
C MET A 46 -1.76 -19.28 17.74
N GLU A 47 -0.79 -20.14 17.39
CA GLU A 47 0.36 -19.73 16.58
C GLU A 47 -0.04 -19.39 15.14
N MET A 48 -1.03 -20.10 14.60
CA MET A 48 -1.59 -19.80 13.28
C MET A 48 -2.33 -18.46 13.28
N GLU A 49 -3.13 -18.19 14.31
CA GLU A 49 -3.76 -16.88 14.53
C GLU A 49 -2.72 -15.76 14.68
N GLY A 50 -1.63 -16.03 15.41
CA GLY A 50 -0.50 -15.12 15.53
C GLY A 50 0.13 -14.80 14.17
N ALA A 51 0.45 -15.82 13.38
CA ALA A 51 1.01 -15.65 12.03
C ALA A 51 0.05 -14.91 11.08
N MET A 52 -1.26 -15.17 11.17
CA MET A 52 -2.27 -14.44 10.40
C MET A 52 -2.37 -12.97 10.85
N SER A 53 -2.26 -12.70 12.15
CA SER A 53 -2.27 -11.35 12.69
C SER A 53 -1.03 -10.56 12.26
N GLU A 54 0.15 -11.18 12.27
CA GLU A 54 1.40 -10.60 11.74
C GLU A 54 1.24 -10.23 10.26
N LEU A 55 0.77 -11.17 9.43
CA LEU A 55 0.52 -10.93 7.99
C LEU A 55 -0.45 -9.76 7.78
N ARG A 56 -1.57 -9.73 8.51
CA ARG A 56 -2.57 -8.65 8.42
C ARG A 56 -1.96 -7.30 8.78
N HIS A 57 -1.17 -7.25 9.85
CA HIS A 57 -0.54 -6.01 10.29
C HIS A 57 0.45 -5.49 9.24
N SER A 58 1.39 -6.32 8.78
CA SER A 58 2.40 -5.91 7.81
C SER A 58 1.79 -5.50 6.46
N THR A 59 0.76 -6.21 5.99
CA THR A 59 0.06 -5.82 4.76
C THR A 59 -0.71 -4.51 4.92
N GLN A 60 -1.31 -4.25 6.08
CA GLN A 60 -1.99 -2.99 6.38
C GLN A 60 -1.02 -1.78 6.36
N GLU A 61 0.20 -1.95 6.88
CA GLU A 61 1.24 -0.91 6.80
C GLU A 61 1.59 -0.61 5.34
N ILE A 62 1.78 -1.64 4.50
CA ILE A 62 2.07 -1.45 3.07
C ILE A 62 0.93 -0.73 2.35
N TYR A 63 -0.33 -1.07 2.65
CA TYR A 63 -1.48 -0.34 2.10
C TYR A 63 -1.49 1.13 2.55
N SER A 64 -1.11 1.42 3.80
CA SER A 64 -0.98 2.80 4.28
C SER A 64 0.12 3.57 3.55
N ASP A 65 1.25 2.93 3.27
CA ASP A 65 2.33 3.50 2.46
C ASP A 65 1.82 3.85 1.05
N MET A 66 1.12 2.90 0.39
CA MET A 66 0.54 3.11 -0.94
C MET A 66 -0.43 4.30 -0.98
N LEU A 67 -1.27 4.46 0.04
CA LEU A 67 -2.17 5.60 0.16
C LEU A 67 -1.40 6.91 0.35
N SER A 68 -0.36 6.89 1.18
CA SER A 68 0.48 8.06 1.43
C SER A 68 1.18 8.54 0.16
N ASP A 69 1.78 7.61 -0.60
CA ASP A 69 2.42 7.91 -1.89
C ASP A 69 1.40 8.45 -2.91
N THR A 70 0.20 7.87 -2.94
CA THR A 70 -0.90 8.37 -3.78
C THR A 70 -1.26 9.81 -3.43
N LEU A 71 -1.40 10.13 -2.15
CA LEU A 71 -1.72 11.49 -1.70
C LEU A 71 -0.58 12.48 -2.02
N GLN A 72 0.68 12.07 -1.87
CA GLN A 72 1.84 12.89 -2.22
C GLN A 72 1.96 13.16 -3.72
N SER A 73 1.46 12.26 -4.57
CA SER A 73 1.46 12.44 -6.03
C SER A 73 0.46 13.50 -6.52
N ILE A 74 -0.46 13.96 -5.67
CA ILE A 74 -1.46 14.98 -6.02
C ILE A 74 -0.79 16.35 -6.10
N ASP A 75 -0.74 16.94 -7.30
CA ASP A 75 -0.36 18.35 -7.46
C ASP A 75 -1.48 19.27 -6.95
N GLU A 76 -1.28 19.84 -5.76
CA GLU A 76 -2.28 20.67 -5.08
C GLU A 76 -2.54 22.01 -5.78
N LYS A 77 -1.54 22.57 -6.49
CA LYS A 77 -1.64 23.90 -7.12
C LYS A 77 -2.84 24.03 -8.09
N PRO A 78 -3.02 23.14 -9.09
CA PRO A 78 -4.16 23.23 -10.00
C PRO A 78 -5.52 23.03 -9.31
N VAL A 79 -5.56 22.34 -8.17
CA VAL A 79 -6.79 22.14 -7.37
C VAL A 79 -7.15 23.42 -6.62
N VAL A 80 -6.17 24.05 -5.96
CA VAL A 80 -6.35 25.32 -5.23
C VAL A 80 -6.71 26.46 -6.18
N ASP A 81 -6.06 26.54 -7.34
CA ASP A 81 -6.32 27.59 -8.33
C ASP A 81 -7.74 27.49 -8.93
N LYS A 82 -8.23 26.28 -9.19
CA LYS A 82 -9.62 26.07 -9.61
C LYS A 82 -10.61 26.40 -8.51
N LYS A 83 -10.33 26.02 -7.26
CA LYS A 83 -11.19 26.34 -6.11
C LYS A 83 -11.32 27.85 -5.91
N LYS A 84 -10.21 28.59 -5.93
CA LYS A 84 -10.21 30.06 -5.81
C LYS A 84 -11.00 30.75 -6.92
N ARG A 85 -10.88 30.27 -8.17
CA ARG A 85 -11.67 30.79 -9.30
C ARG A 85 -13.17 30.52 -9.13
N SER A 86 -13.55 29.35 -8.64
CA SER A 86 -14.96 29.01 -8.42
C SER A 86 -15.63 29.77 -7.27
N SER A 87 -14.87 30.18 -6.25
CA SER A 87 -15.39 30.94 -5.11
C SER A 87 -15.24 32.46 -5.24
N GLY A 88 -14.66 32.95 -6.35
CA GLY A 88 -14.53 34.39 -6.65
C GLY A 88 -15.61 34.94 -7.58
N ASP A 89 -16.46 34.10 -8.15
CA ASP A 89 -17.45 34.48 -9.18
C ASP A 89 -18.89 34.62 -8.62
N SER A 90 -19.08 34.50 -7.31
CA SER A 90 -20.39 34.65 -6.66
C SER A 90 -20.64 36.06 -6.10
N GLY A 91 -19.86 37.06 -6.54
CA GLY A 91 -19.89 38.41 -5.98
C GLY A 91 -19.71 39.48 -7.03
N SER A 92 -20.61 39.57 -8.01
CA SER A 92 -20.84 40.76 -8.83
C SER A 92 -22.26 40.69 -9.41
N ASP A 93 -23.22 41.20 -8.65
CA ASP A 93 -24.45 41.85 -9.14
C ASP A 93 -24.83 42.95 -8.13
#